data_AF-A0A537UNY9-F1
#
_entry.id   AF-A0A537UNY9-F1
#
_cell.length_a   1.000
_cell.length_b   1.000
_cell.length_c   1.000
_cell.angle_alpha   90.00
_cell.angle_beta   90.00
_cell.angle_gamma   90.00
#
_symmetry.space_group_name_H-M   'P 1'
#
loop_
_entity.id
_entity.type
_entity.pdbx_description
1 polymer ?
#
loop_
_entity_poly.entity_id
_entity_poly.type
_entity_poly.pdbx_seq_one_letter_code
_entity_poly.pdbx_strand_id
1 'polypeptide(L)'
;PQDLDKTLKDGLGLRWSFMGPFETIELNAARGIPDYCRRYGASLSALSAANPAIYEGENLGRILAQWDKVLTPDQVAARMRWRDRRLAALRVHNRSQPAD
;
A
#
# COMPACT_ATOMS: atom_id res chain seq x y z
N PRO A 1 -12.69 5.43 3.58
CA PRO A 1 -11.77 4.43 2.96
C PRO A 1 -10.95 4.99 1.78
N GLN A 2 -11.52 5.93 1.02
CA GLN A 2 -10.95 6.49 -0.19
C GLN A 2 -9.69 7.31 0.08
N ASP A 3 -9.61 8.05 1.19
CA ASP A 3 -8.40 8.77 1.57
C ASP A 3 -7.27 7.84 2.02
N LEU A 4 -7.61 6.67 2.58
CA LEU A 4 -6.64 5.62 2.85
C LEU A 4 -6.10 5.04 1.53
N ASP A 5 -6.98 4.72 0.57
CA ASP A 5 -6.57 4.34 -0.79
C ASP A 5 -5.67 5.41 -1.43
N LYS A 6 -5.98 6.70 -1.23
CA LYS A 6 -5.21 7.83 -1.75
C LYS A 6 -3.81 7.88 -1.15
N THR A 7 -3.72 7.78 0.18
CA THR A 7 -2.45 7.75 0.92
C THR A 7 -1.50 6.68 0.40
N LEU A 8 -2.05 5.51 0.06
CA LEU A 8 -1.28 4.41 -0.50
C LEU A 8 -0.98 4.65 -1.99
N LYS A 9 -1.99 4.81 -2.83
CA LYS A 9 -1.80 4.82 -4.29
C LYS A 9 -1.03 6.05 -4.80
N ASP A 10 -1.23 7.21 -4.16
CA ASP A 10 -0.66 8.50 -4.57
C ASP A 10 0.53 8.91 -3.68
N GLY A 11 0.91 8.05 -2.72
CA GLY A 11 1.95 8.32 -1.74
C GLY A 11 2.83 7.11 -1.49
N LEU A 12 2.58 6.39 -0.40
CA LEU A 12 3.46 5.33 0.11
C LEU A 12 3.70 4.21 -0.91
N GLY A 13 2.68 3.81 -1.67
CA GLY A 13 2.75 2.72 -2.64
C GLY A 13 3.58 3.03 -3.89
N LEU A 14 3.85 4.31 -4.19
CA LEU A 14 4.69 4.68 -5.33
C LEU A 14 6.12 4.15 -5.17
N ARG A 15 6.72 4.33 -3.99
CA ARG A 15 8.09 3.86 -3.72
C ARG A 15 8.17 2.32 -3.74
N TRP A 16 7.13 1.65 -3.26
CA TRP A 16 7.05 0.18 -3.27
C TRP A 16 6.80 -0.43 -4.65
N SER A 17 6.56 0.40 -5.67
CA SER A 17 6.51 -0.10 -7.04
C SER A 17 7.89 -0.46 -7.59
N PHE A 18 8.98 0.09 -7.05
CA PHE A 18 10.35 -0.13 -7.53
C PHE A 18 11.39 -0.40 -6.43
N MET A 19 11.09 -0.11 -5.16
CA MET A 19 12.01 -0.25 -4.04
C MET A 19 11.43 -1.14 -2.92
N GLY A 20 12.25 -2.04 -2.37
CA GLY A 20 11.86 -2.94 -1.28
C GLY A 20 11.70 -2.25 0.08
N PRO A 21 11.10 -2.90 1.09
CA PRO A 21 10.87 -2.30 2.40
C PRO A 21 12.17 -2.06 3.21
N PHE A 22 13.19 -2.91 3.07
CA PHE A 22 14.47 -2.70 3.75
C PHE A 22 15.26 -1.54 3.15
N GLU A 23 15.31 -1.46 1.82
CA GLU A 23 15.91 -0.33 1.12
C GLU A 23 15.17 0.98 1.42
N THR A 24 13.84 0.93 1.50
CA THR A 24 13.03 2.06 1.99
C THR A 24 13.48 2.50 3.39
N ILE A 25 13.73 1.57 4.30
CA ILE A 25 14.18 1.87 5.67
C ILE A 25 15.59 2.46 5.65
N GLU A 26 16.49 1.83 4.89
CA GLU A 26 17.88 2.26 4.72
C GLU A 26 17.96 3.71 4.23
N LEU A 27 17.17 4.06 3.21
CA LEU A 27 17.18 5.40 2.61
C LEU A 27 16.37 6.45 3.40
N ASN A 28 15.52 6.04 4.35
CA ASN A 28 14.69 6.96 5.13
C ASN A 28 15.37 7.49 6.40
N ALA A 29 16.61 7.10 6.67
CA ALA A 29 17.39 7.61 7.80
C ALA A 29 18.84 7.88 7.39
N ALA A 30 19.42 8.96 7.92
CA ALA A 30 20.73 9.46 7.48
C ALA A 30 21.89 8.47 7.74
N ARG A 31 21.70 7.50 8.64
CA ARG A 31 22.69 6.45 8.92
C ARG A 31 22.10 5.05 8.79
N GLY A 32 21.23 4.88 7.78
CA GLY A 32 20.66 3.59 7.43
C GLY A 32 19.70 3.02 8.46
N ILE A 33 19.47 1.71 8.35
CA ILE A 33 18.58 0.93 9.21
C ILE A 33 18.81 1.17 10.71
N PRO A 34 20.05 1.21 11.27
CA PRO A 34 20.25 1.44 12.70
C PRO A 34 19.66 2.77 13.19
N ASP A 35 19.84 3.85 12.42
CA ASP A 35 19.27 5.16 12.78
C ASP A 35 17.75 5.18 12.64
N TYR A 36 17.22 4.54 11.61
CA TYR A 36 15.78 4.39 11.44
C TYR A 36 15.15 3.65 12.63
N CYS A 37 15.70 2.51 13.02
CA CYS A 37 15.23 1.72 14.16
C CYS A 37 15.29 2.52 15.47
N ARG A 38 16.37 3.29 15.69
CA ARG A 38 16.51 4.17 16.86
C ARG A 38 15.44 5.27 16.90
N ARG A 39 15.07 5.84 15.74
CA ARG A 39 14.10 6.94 15.63
C ARG A 39 12.65 6.48 15.71
N TYR A 40 12.33 5.37 15.06
CA TYR A 40 10.95 4.97 14.80
C TYR A 40 10.56 3.61 15.42
N GLY A 41 11.52 2.82 15.89
CA GLY A 41 11.27 1.46 16.38
C GLY A 41 10.20 1.42 17.47
N ALA A 42 10.29 2.29 18.48
CA ALA A 42 9.31 2.36 19.56
C ALA A 42 7.89 2.68 19.05
N SER A 43 7.75 3.65 18.15
CA SER A 43 6.46 4.01 17.56
C SER A 43 5.89 2.88 16.69
N LEU A 44 6.74 2.21 15.90
CA LEU A 44 6.33 1.08 15.07
C LEU A 44 5.90 -0.13 15.91
N SER A 45 6.60 -0.42 17.01
CA SER A 45 6.21 -1.46 17.95
C SER A 45 4.90 -1.14 18.65
N ALA A 46 4.64 0.12 19.01
CA ALA A 46 3.36 0.53 19.60
C ALA A 46 2.19 0.36 18.61
N LEU A 47 2.44 0.46 17.31
CA LEU A 47 1.45 0.28 16.25
C LEU A 47 1.20 -1.19 15.88
N SER A 48 2.03 -2.15 16.34
CA SER A 48 2.08 -3.50 15.76
C SER A 48 0.99 -4.48 16.24
N ALA A 49 -0.20 -3.99 16.58
CA ALA A 49 -1.33 -4.83 16.97
C ALA A 49 -2.54 -4.60 16.04
N ALA A 50 -2.69 -5.46 15.03
CA ALA A 50 -3.93 -5.52 14.27
C ALA A 50 -4.92 -6.47 14.98
N ASN A 51 -6.08 -5.96 15.38
CA ASN A 51 -7.17 -6.79 15.88
C ASN A 51 -7.81 -7.55 14.70
N PRO A 52 -7.90 -8.90 14.71
CA PRO A 52 -8.53 -9.65 13.62
C PRO A 52 -10.01 -9.29 13.37
N ALA A 53 -10.73 -8.79 14.38
CA ALA A 53 -12.15 -8.43 14.31
C ALA A 53 -12.46 -7.18 13.45
N ILE A 54 -11.46 -6.58 12.79
CA ILE A 54 -11.65 -5.41 11.92
C ILE A 54 -12.49 -5.71 10.67
N TYR A 55 -12.60 -6.97 10.27
CA TYR A 55 -13.31 -7.38 9.05
C TYR A 55 -14.73 -7.90 9.29
N GLU A 56 -15.22 -7.81 10.52
CA GLU A 56 -16.50 -8.39 10.93
C GLU A 56 -17.42 -7.35 11.57
N GLY A 57 -18.70 -7.71 11.71
CA GLY A 57 -19.70 -6.96 12.48
C GLY A 57 -19.80 -5.48 12.10
N GLU A 58 -19.82 -4.62 13.12
CA GLU A 58 -19.97 -3.18 12.95
C GLU A 58 -18.82 -2.55 12.14
N ASN A 59 -17.59 -3.05 12.28
CA ASN A 59 -16.43 -2.51 11.56
C ASN A 59 -16.59 -2.70 10.05
N LEU A 60 -16.99 -3.90 9.62
CA LEU A 60 -17.30 -4.17 8.21
C LEU A 60 -18.46 -3.28 7.72
N GLY A 61 -19.53 -3.15 8.51
CA GLY A 61 -20.66 -2.28 8.19
C GLY A 61 -20.24 -0.83 7.93
N ARG A 62 -19.35 -0.27 8.76
CA ARG A 62 -18.81 1.08 8.58
C ARG A 62 -17.97 1.23 7.32
N ILE A 63 -17.15 0.23 6.98
CA ILE A 63 -16.35 0.24 5.74
C ILE A 63 -17.29 0.25 4.52
N LEU A 64 -18.27 -0.65 4.49
CA LEU A 64 -19.21 -0.79 3.37
C LEU A 64 -20.06 0.48 3.18
N ALA A 65 -20.57 1.06 4.27
CA ALA A 65 -21.34 2.30 4.22
C ALA A 65 -20.54 3.48 3.65
N GLN A 66 -19.21 3.49 3.84
CA GLN A 66 -18.35 4.53 3.31
C GLN A 66 -17.76 4.21 1.94
N TRP A 67 -17.75 2.95 1.50
CA TRP A 67 -17.11 2.53 0.24
C TRP A 67 -17.90 2.96 -1.00
N ASP A 68 -19.24 2.93 -0.91
CA ASP A 68 -20.21 3.39 -1.92
C ASP A 68 -20.00 2.89 -3.37
N LYS A 69 -19.15 1.87 -3.56
CA LYS A 69 -18.89 1.23 -4.86
C LYS A 69 -19.46 -0.18 -4.83
N VAL A 70 -20.73 -0.29 -5.19
CA VAL A 70 -21.37 -1.57 -5.47
C VAL A 70 -21.17 -1.86 -6.95
N LEU A 71 -20.25 -2.78 -7.25
CA LEU A 71 -19.95 -3.19 -8.62
C LEU A 71 -20.67 -4.50 -8.96
N THR A 72 -21.25 -4.58 -10.15
CA THR A 72 -21.70 -5.87 -10.70
C THR A 72 -20.50 -6.78 -10.99
N PRO A 73 -20.71 -8.11 -11.10
CA PRO A 73 -19.63 -9.04 -11.45
C PRO A 73 -18.86 -8.63 -12.72
N ASP A 74 -19.56 -8.16 -13.75
CA ASP A 74 -18.94 -7.72 -15.00
C ASP A 74 -18.10 -6.45 -14.82
N GLN A 75 -18.55 -5.51 -13.98
CA GLN A 75 -17.79 -4.32 -13.62
C GLN A 75 -16.53 -4.68 -12.83
N VAL A 76 -16.62 -5.63 -11.89
CA VAL A 76 -15.45 -6.16 -11.17
C VAL A 76 -14.45 -6.75 -12.16
N ALA A 77 -14.90 -7.63 -13.06
CA ALA A 77 -14.04 -8.25 -14.07
C ALA A 77 -13.38 -7.20 -14.99
N ALA A 78 -14.12 -6.16 -15.41
CA ALA A 78 -13.56 -5.06 -16.19
C ALA A 78 -12.49 -4.27 -15.42
N ARG A 79 -12.69 -4.03 -14.12
CA ARG A 79 -11.72 -3.33 -13.26
C ARG A 79 -10.48 -4.17 -12.99
N MET A 80 -10.61 -5.49 -12.87
CA MET A 80 -9.47 -6.42 -12.79
C MET A 80 -8.63 -6.35 -14.07
N ARG A 81 -9.26 -6.44 -15.26
CA ARG A 81 -8.54 -6.29 -16.55
C ARG A 81 -7.84 -4.94 -16.70
N TRP A 82 -8.45 -3.87 -16.21
CA TRP A 82 -7.83 -2.55 -16.17
C TRP A 82 -6.60 -2.52 -15.25
N ARG A 83 -6.71 -3.06 -14.02
CA ARG A 83 -5.60 -3.15 -13.06
C ARG A 83 -4.43 -3.93 -13.66
N ASP A 84 -4.72 -5.10 -14.24
CA ASP A 84 -3.69 -6.01 -14.75
C ASP A 84 -2.92 -5.40 -15.92
N ARG A 85 -3.61 -4.67 -16.82
CA ARG A 85 -2.95 -3.88 -17.88
C ARG A 85 -2.03 -2.80 -17.32
N ARG A 86 -2.43 -2.10 -16.26
CA ARG A 86 -1.57 -1.09 -15.61
C ARG A 86 -0.35 -1.72 -14.94
N LEU A 87 -0.51 -2.87 -14.29
CA LEU A 87 0.61 -3.60 -13.67
C LEU A 87 1.59 -4.11 -14.72
N ALA A 88 1.10 -4.62 -15.86
CA ALA A 88 1.95 -5.02 -16.97
C ALA A 88 2.77 -3.85 -17.53
N ALA A 89 2.13 -2.70 -17.75
CA ALA A 89 2.80 -1.48 -18.21
C ALA A 89 3.84 -0.97 -17.19
N LEU A 90 3.51 -0.97 -15.89
CA LEU A 90 4.42 -0.60 -14.82
C LEU A 90 5.65 -1.50 -14.77
N ARG A 91 5.47 -2.82 -14.94
CA ARG A 91 6.59 -3.77 -15.00
C ARG A 91 7.52 -3.48 -16.17
N VAL A 92 6.97 -3.12 -17.34
CA VAL A 92 7.78 -2.71 -18.50
C VAL A 92 8.54 -1.42 -18.20
N HIS A 93 7.86 -0.42 -17.63
CA HIS A 93 8.48 0.85 -17.25
C HIS A 93 9.63 0.67 -16.25
N ASN A 94 9.43 -0.13 -15.19
CA ASN A 94 10.48 -0.39 -14.20
C ASN A 94 11.69 -1.09 -14.81
N ARG A 95 11.47 -2.05 -15.74
CA ARG A 95 12.55 -2.72 -16.47
C ARG A 95 13.30 -1.80 -17.44
N SER A 96 12.70 -0.68 -17.85
CA SER A 96 13.35 0.28 -18.73
C SER A 96 14.10 1.37 -17.98
N GLN A 97 13.99 1.43 -16.65
CA GLN A 97 14.79 2.34 -15.84
C GLN A 97 16.21 1.77 -15.71
N PRO A 98 17.23 2.64 -15.50
CA PRO A 98 18.57 2.17 -15.15
C PRO A 98 18.51 1.20 -13.96
N ALA A 99 19.32 0.14 -14.02
CA ALA A 99 19.59 -0.63 -12.81
C ALA A 99 20.38 0.27 -11.85
N ASP A 100 20.05 0.21 -10.56
CA ASP A 100 20.89 0.73 -9.50
C ASP A 100 22.24 -0.01 -9.44
#